data_AF-A0A1I7W1A1-F1
#
_entry.id   AF-A0A1I7W1A1-F1
#
_cell.length_a   1.000
_cell.length_b   1.000
_cell.length_c   1.000
_cell.angle_alpha   90.00
_cell.angle_beta   90.00
_cell.angle_gamma   90.00
#
_symmetry.space_group_name_H-M   'P 1'
#
loop_
_entity.id
_entity.type
_entity.pdbx_description
1 polymer ?
#
loop_
_entity_poly.entity_id
_entity_poly.type
_entity_poly.pdbx_seq_one_letter_code
_entity_poly.pdbx_strand_id
1 'polypeptide(L)'
;MKVYRDDCSSALCRLDGWTCVFARIVSVEPLEVEDGTSRLLLSSIAEDIPIEDIHRDDYCYLLLDTTVRPIRCTRITVVPVEIGTLAQYQLKLVRDLDEGQFSLQF
;
A
#
# COMPACT_ATOMS: atom_id res chain seq x y z
N MET A 1 0.47 8.90 -16.16
CA MET A 1 -0.12 7.81 -15.36
C MET A 1 -0.44 8.37 -13.98
N LYS A 2 -1.64 8.14 -13.44
CA LYS A 2 -2.03 8.67 -12.12
C LYS A 2 -1.45 7.80 -11.02
N VAL A 3 -1.02 8.43 -9.93
CA VAL A 3 -0.51 7.75 -8.74
C VAL A 3 -1.33 8.22 -7.55
N TYR A 4 -1.99 7.28 -6.89
CA TYR A 4 -2.83 7.50 -5.71
C TYR A 4 -2.09 7.08 -4.43
N ARG A 5 -2.65 7.48 -3.28
CA ARG A 5 -2.19 7.09 -1.95
C ARG A 5 -3.39 6.59 -1.17
N ASP A 6 -3.59 5.27 -1.20
CA ASP A 6 -4.81 4.63 -0.72
C ASP A 6 -4.55 3.81 0.56
N ASP A 7 -5.62 3.38 1.21
CA ASP A 7 -5.61 2.19 2.07
C ASP A 7 -5.79 0.91 1.27
N CYS A 8 -5.58 -0.24 1.94
CA CYS A 8 -5.85 -1.55 1.38
C CYS A 8 -7.28 -1.66 0.82
N SER A 9 -8.29 -1.12 1.53
CA SER A 9 -9.68 -1.16 1.06
C SER A 9 -9.87 -0.38 -0.25
N SER A 10 -9.41 0.86 -0.29
CA SER A 10 -9.53 1.73 -1.47
C SER A 10 -8.72 1.18 -2.64
N ALA A 11 -7.55 0.60 -2.40
CA ALA A 11 -6.73 -0.05 -3.43
C ALA A 11 -7.46 -1.22 -4.12
N LEU A 12 -8.29 -2.00 -3.40
CA LEU A 12 -9.12 -3.06 -4.00
C LEU A 12 -10.15 -2.52 -5.00
N CYS A 13 -10.67 -1.31 -4.74
CA CYS A 13 -11.71 -0.67 -5.54
C CYS A 13 -11.15 0.09 -6.76
N ARG A 14 -9.85 0.40 -6.80
CA ARG A 14 -9.22 1.15 -7.90
C ARG A 14 -9.18 0.33 -9.19
N LEU A 15 -9.61 0.91 -10.31
CA LEU A 15 -9.57 0.27 -11.64
C LEU A 15 -8.57 0.94 -12.59
N ASP A 16 -7.87 1.98 -12.15
CA ASP A 16 -6.98 2.79 -12.97
C ASP A 16 -5.72 3.24 -12.23
N GLY A 17 -4.62 3.35 -12.98
CA GLY A 17 -3.37 3.89 -12.48
C GLY A 17 -2.70 3.02 -11.42
N TRP A 18 -1.78 3.64 -10.68
CA TRP A 18 -1.02 3.01 -9.62
C TRP A 18 -1.43 3.58 -8.27
N THR A 19 -1.30 2.80 -7.22
CA THR A 19 -1.54 3.27 -5.86
C THR A 19 -0.44 2.84 -4.91
N CYS A 20 -0.08 3.75 -3.99
CA CYS A 20 0.84 3.47 -2.90
C CYS A 20 0.03 3.16 -1.64
N VAL A 21 0.26 1.99 -1.07
CA VAL A 21 -0.35 1.54 0.19
C VAL A 21 0.75 1.35 1.21
N PHE A 22 0.45 1.66 2.47
CA PHE A 22 1.31 1.31 3.59
C PHE A 22 0.60 0.32 4.48
N ALA A 23 1.22 -0.82 4.64
CA ALA A 23 0.61 -1.96 5.30
C ALA A 23 1.68 -2.79 6.02
N ARG A 24 1.22 -3.58 6.98
CA ARG A 24 2.03 -4.58 7.67
C ARG A 24 1.98 -5.89 6.90
N ILE A 25 3.12 -6.56 6.77
CA ILE A 25 3.22 -7.89 6.17
C ILE A 25 2.63 -8.92 7.13
N VAL A 26 1.60 -9.64 6.68
CA VAL A 26 0.94 -10.72 7.42
C VAL A 26 1.56 -12.07 7.07
N SER A 27 1.89 -12.25 5.78
CA SER A 27 2.50 -13.46 5.23
C SER A 27 3.41 -13.06 4.07
N VAL A 28 4.52 -13.77 3.89
CA VAL A 28 5.47 -13.57 2.77
C VAL A 28 5.25 -14.58 1.63
N GLU A 29 4.63 -15.72 1.91
CA GLU A 29 4.33 -16.75 0.91
C GLU A 29 2.97 -17.43 1.20
N PRO A 30 1.89 -17.03 0.50
CA PRO A 30 1.82 -15.92 -0.45
C PRO A 30 1.97 -14.55 0.25
N LEU A 31 2.38 -13.54 -0.50
CA LEU A 31 2.49 -12.17 0.04
C LEU A 31 1.09 -11.64 0.39
N GLU A 32 0.87 -11.42 1.68
CA GLU A 32 -0.35 -10.84 2.22
C GLU A 32 0.03 -9.68 3.12
N VAL A 33 -0.65 -8.54 2.92
CA VAL A 33 -0.46 -7.34 3.74
C VAL A 33 -1.77 -6.84 4.29
N GLU A 34 -1.74 -6.18 5.44
CA GLU A 34 -2.92 -5.58 6.05
C GLU A 34 -2.66 -4.17 6.58
N ASP A 35 -3.68 -3.34 6.51
CA ASP A 35 -3.75 -2.08 7.25
C ASP A 35 -5.00 -2.08 8.13
N GLY A 36 -5.32 -0.94 8.75
CA GLY A 36 -6.51 -0.81 9.60
C GLY A 36 -7.85 -0.96 8.87
N THR A 37 -7.86 -1.06 7.53
CA THR A 37 -9.09 -1.07 6.71
C THR A 37 -9.36 -2.42 6.06
N SER A 38 -8.32 -3.12 5.58
CA SER A 38 -8.50 -4.39 4.86
C SER A 38 -7.17 -5.15 4.69
N ARG A 39 -7.27 -6.32 4.06
CA ARG A 39 -6.15 -7.15 3.64
C ARG A 39 -6.01 -7.19 2.14
N LEU A 40 -4.78 -7.25 1.66
CA LEU A 40 -4.44 -7.46 0.25
C LEU A 40 -3.64 -8.75 0.10
N LEU A 41 -4.19 -9.68 -0.67
CA LEU A 41 -3.47 -10.86 -1.15
C LEU A 41 -2.81 -10.52 -2.49
N LEU A 42 -1.47 -10.39 -2.49
CA LEU A 42 -0.69 -9.97 -3.64
C LEU A 42 -0.06 -11.19 -4.32
N SER A 43 -0.89 -11.91 -5.09
CA SER A 43 -0.46 -13.10 -5.84
C SER A 43 0.35 -12.80 -7.10
N SER A 44 0.41 -11.53 -7.52
CA SER A 44 1.26 -11.06 -8.63
C SER A 44 2.27 -10.07 -8.10
N ILE A 45 3.54 -10.47 -8.10
CA ILE A 45 4.68 -9.66 -7.66
C ILE A 45 5.60 -9.51 -8.88
N ALA A 46 6.12 -8.31 -9.13
CA ALA A 46 7.09 -8.10 -10.20
C ALA A 46 8.39 -8.88 -9.91
N GLU A 47 8.99 -9.45 -10.96
CA GLU A 47 10.14 -10.37 -10.86
C GLU A 47 11.39 -9.73 -10.23
N ASP A 48 11.46 -8.40 -10.24
CA ASP A 48 12.56 -7.59 -9.73
C ASP A 48 12.44 -7.23 -8.24
N ILE A 49 11.40 -7.71 -7.55
CA ILE A 49 11.20 -7.43 -6.12
C ILE A 49 11.90 -8.53 -5.30
N PRO A 50 12.98 -8.20 -4.55
CA PRO A 50 13.61 -9.16 -3.66
C PRO A 50 12.69 -9.42 -2.46
N ILE A 51 12.04 -10.59 -2.44
CA ILE A 51 11.18 -11.04 -1.33
C ILE A 51 12.03 -11.58 -0.16
N GLU A 52 13.32 -11.83 -0.37
CA GLU A 52 14.21 -12.40 0.65
C GLU A 52 14.43 -11.48 1.86
N ASP A 53 14.30 -10.16 1.68
CA ASP A 53 14.55 -9.16 2.73
C ASP A 53 13.28 -8.70 3.47
N ILE A 54 12.11 -9.27 3.13
CA ILE A 54 10.85 -8.93 3.80
C ILE A 54 10.47 -9.98 4.84
N HIS A 55 10.07 -9.53 6.02
CA HIS A 55 9.67 -10.40 7.11
C HIS A 55 8.22 -10.16 7.49
N ARG A 56 7.61 -11.19 8.08
CA ARG A 56 6.33 -11.03 8.75
C ARG A 56 6.44 -9.95 9.81
N ASP A 57 5.38 -9.15 9.93
CA ASP A 57 5.24 -8.00 10.83
C ASP A 57 6.03 -6.74 10.42
N ASP A 58 6.81 -6.79 9.34
CA ASP A 58 7.40 -5.59 8.77
C ASP A 58 6.31 -4.65 8.25
N TYR A 59 6.49 -3.36 8.51
CA TYR A 59 5.72 -2.32 7.84
C TYR A 59 6.41 -1.95 6.53
N CYS A 60 5.64 -1.79 5.46
CA CYS A 60 6.20 -1.46 4.15
C CYS A 60 5.29 -0.53 3.35
N TYR A 61 5.90 0.23 2.45
CA TYR A 61 5.21 0.87 1.33
C TYR A 61 5.17 -0.10 0.15
N LEU A 62 3.98 -0.28 -0.42
CA LEU A 62 3.75 -1.09 -1.61
C LEU A 62 3.25 -0.21 -2.74
N LEU A 63 3.93 -0.26 -3.89
CA LEU A 63 3.44 0.34 -5.12
C LEU A 63 2.69 -0.71 -5.92
N LEU A 64 1.40 -0.50 -6.09
CA LEU A 64 0.48 -1.45 -6.70
C LEU A 64 0.01 -0.93 -8.05
N ASP A 65 0.12 -1.76 -9.08
CA ASP A 65 -0.53 -1.53 -10.36
C ASP A 65 -1.96 -2.03 -10.30
N THR A 66 -2.91 -1.09 -10.31
CA THR A 66 -4.35 -1.38 -10.22
C THR A 66 -5.02 -1.48 -11.59
N THR A 67 -4.27 -1.35 -12.68
CA THR A 67 -4.79 -1.55 -14.05
C THR A 67 -4.86 -3.03 -14.44
N VAL A 68 -4.16 -3.89 -13.70
CA VAL A 68 -4.11 -5.34 -13.92
C VAL A 68 -4.84 -6.12 -12.83
N ARG A 69 -5.30 -7.34 -13.15
CA ARG A 69 -5.99 -8.24 -12.20
C ARG A 69 -5.42 -9.66 -12.28
N PRO A 70 -5.00 -10.28 -11.16
CA PRO A 70 -4.93 -9.72 -9.79
C PRO A 70 -4.02 -8.48 -9.69
N ILE A 71 -4.25 -7.63 -8.68
CA ILE A 71 -3.45 -6.41 -8.47
C ILE A 71 -1.98 -6.80 -8.39
N ARG A 72 -1.13 -6.13 -9.17
CA ARG A 72 0.29 -6.45 -9.23
C ARG A 72 1.07 -5.56 -8.28
N CYS A 73 1.85 -6.16 -7.40
CA CYS A 73 2.86 -5.45 -6.63
C CYS A 73 4.06 -5.16 -7.54
N THR A 74 4.37 -3.89 -7.75
CA THR A 74 5.47 -3.43 -8.61
C THR A 74 6.69 -2.98 -7.82
N ARG A 75 6.51 -2.66 -6.53
CA ARG A 75 7.61 -2.32 -5.63
C ARG A 75 7.18 -2.55 -4.18
N ILE A 76 8.11 -3.03 -3.37
CA ILE A 76 8.01 -3.08 -1.92
C ILE A 76 9.17 -2.29 -1.32
N THR A 77 8.92 -1.53 -0.26
CA THR A 77 9.95 -0.84 0.49
C THR A 77 9.65 -0.98 1.97
N VAL A 78 10.43 -1.84 2.65
CA VAL A 78 10.34 -2.02 4.10
C VAL A 78 10.69 -0.71 4.79
N VAL A 79 9.90 -0.38 5.79
CA VAL A 79 10.05 0.79 6.63
C VAL A 79 10.71 0.34 7.93
N PRO A 80 11.91 0.85 8.25
CA PRO A 80 12.57 0.56 9.52
C PRO A 80 11.65 0.86 10.70
N VAL A 81 11.68 -0.01 11.71
CA VAL A 81 10.77 0.06 12.87
C VAL A 81 10.89 1.40 13.60
N GLU A 82 12.07 2.01 13.59
CA GLU A 82 12.37 3.29 14.23
C GLU A 82 11.54 4.45 13.65
N ILE A 83 11.12 4.34 12.38
CA ILE A 83 10.33 5.36 11.69
C ILE A 83 8.89 4.90 11.37
N GLY A 84 8.48 3.72 11.83
CA GLY A 84 7.15 3.16 11.56
C GLY A 84 5.99 4.09 11.95
N THR A 85 6.06 4.70 13.14
CA THR A 85 5.06 5.66 13.63
C THR A 85 5.01 6.93 12.77
N LEU A 86 6.16 7.42 12.30
CA LEU A 86 6.24 8.58 11.43
C LEU A 86 5.62 8.28 10.06
N ALA A 87 5.94 7.11 9.49
CA ALA A 87 5.39 6.66 8.22
C ALA A 87 3.86 6.60 8.29
N GLN A 88 3.31 5.92 9.31
CA GLN A 88 1.86 5.85 9.55
C GLN A 88 1.22 7.25 9.63
N TYR A 89 1.83 8.16 10.39
CA TYR A 89 1.32 9.51 10.56
C TYR A 89 1.31 10.30 9.24
N GLN A 90 2.35 10.19 8.41
CA GLN A 90 2.43 10.87 7.12
C GLN A 90 1.32 10.42 6.16
N LEU A 91 0.97 9.14 6.15
CA LEU A 91 -0.14 8.66 5.31
C LEU A 91 -1.49 9.15 5.79
N LYS A 92 -1.70 9.15 7.11
CA LYS A 92 -2.93 9.70 7.69
C LYS A 92 -3.09 11.16 7.30
N LEU A 93 -2.04 11.97 7.43
CA LEU A 93 -2.07 13.38 7.02
C LEU A 93 -2.46 13.57 5.54
N VAL A 94 -1.93 12.73 4.65
CA VAL A 94 -2.30 12.79 3.23
C VAL A 94 -3.79 12.50 3.03
N ARG A 95 -4.32 11.45 3.68
CA ARG A 95 -5.75 11.10 3.58
C ARG A 95 -6.64 12.21 4.11
N ASP A 96 -6.31 12.74 5.28
CA ASP A 96 -7.04 13.84 5.91
C ASP A 96 -7.02 15.09 5.02
N LEU A 97 -5.92 15.35 4.28
CA LEU A 97 -5.83 16.45 3.32
C LEU A 97 -6.69 16.24 2.08
N ASP A 98 -6.74 15.01 1.55
CA ASP A 98 -7.60 14.68 0.42
C ASP A 98 -9.09 14.80 0.82
N GLU A 99 -9.48 14.34 2.01
CA GLU A 99 -10.83 14.53 2.57
C GLU A 99 -11.15 16.01 2.85
N GLY A 100 -10.16 16.78 3.33
CA GLY A 100 -10.25 18.21 3.58
C GLY A 100 -10.43 19.05 2.31
N GLN A 101 -9.85 18.63 1.19
CA GLN A 101 -10.05 19.29 -0.10
C GLN A 101 -11.44 19.04 -0.68
N PHE A 102 -12.04 17.86 -0.44
CA PHE A 102 -13.42 17.58 -0.82
C PHE A 102 -14.46 18.37 0.00
N SER A 103 -14.13 18.76 1.23
CA SER A 103 -15.04 19.50 2.11
C SER A 103 -15.05 21.02 1.88
N LEU A 104 -14.12 21.56 1.07
CA LEU A 104 -14.04 22.98 0.71
C LEU A 104 -14.64 23.31 -0.67
N GLN A 105 -15.31 22.36 -1.32
CA GLN A 105 -15.94 22.53 -2.64
C GLN A 105 -17.47 22.66 -2.63
N PHE A 106 -18.08 23.04 -1.50
CA PHE A 106 -19.52 23.33 -1.40
C PHE A 106 -19.81 24.83 -1.37
#